data_AF-A0A1E4K2N9-F1
#
_entry.id   AF-A0A1E4K2N9-F1
#
_cell.length_a   1.000
_cell.length_b   1.000
_cell.length_c   1.000
_cell.angle_alpha   90.00
_cell.angle_beta   90.00
_cell.angle_gamma   90.00
#
_symmetry.space_group_name_H-M   'P 1'
#
loop_
_entity.id
_entity.type
_entity.pdbx_description
1 polymer ?
#
loop_
_entity_poly.entity_id
_entity_poly.type
_entity_poly.pdbx_seq_one_letter_code
_entity_poly.pdbx_strand_id
1 'polypeptide(L)'
;MAALRPASPIADLSDPQATLVPAALRCWRAARDAGAPVQQRLHKLLAPARGAMLAPAFDSLLMLYELALGRRLVAGQSAALSADERMLLGLLDGAGDRGARFADTGAVAAMLDSAVRSTRVLLARARRGIGGAALPC
;
A
#
# COMPACT_ATOMS: atom_id res chain seq x y z
N MET A 1 -8.34 -29.79 -13.95
CA MET A 1 -7.38 -28.98 -14.72
C MET A 1 -7.61 -27.51 -14.38
N ALA A 2 -6.80 -26.94 -13.49
CA ALA A 2 -6.92 -25.55 -13.07
C ALA A 2 -6.33 -24.63 -14.15
N ALA A 3 -7.12 -23.70 -14.67
CA ALA A 3 -6.65 -22.70 -15.62
C ALA A 3 -5.66 -21.75 -14.92
N LEU A 4 -4.39 -21.79 -15.33
CA LEU A 4 -3.45 -20.71 -15.06
C LEU A 4 -4.04 -19.43 -15.66
N ARG A 5 -4.34 -18.43 -14.82
CA ARG A 5 -4.62 -17.07 -15.32
C ARG A 5 -3.32 -16.54 -15.92
N PRO A 6 -3.32 -16.06 -17.17
CA PRO A 6 -2.17 -15.35 -17.70
C PRO A 6 -1.95 -14.08 -16.86
N ALA A 7 -0.73 -13.88 -16.38
CA ALA A 7 -0.30 -12.61 -15.84
C ALA A 7 -0.34 -11.59 -16.98
N SER A 8 -1.39 -10.76 -17.06
CA SER A 8 -1.46 -9.68 -18.02
C SER A 8 -0.28 -8.72 -17.79
N PRO A 9 0.61 -8.52 -18.77
CA PRO A 9 1.64 -7.51 -18.68
C PRO A 9 0.97 -6.15 -18.93
N ILE A 10 1.34 -5.16 -18.11
CA ILE A 10 0.77 -3.80 -18.05
C ILE A 10 -0.55 -3.78 -17.26
N ALA A 11 -0.42 -3.75 -15.93
CA ALA A 11 -1.51 -3.32 -15.07
C ALA A 11 -1.99 -1.94 -15.54
N ASP A 12 -3.25 -1.90 -15.92
CA ASP A 12 -4.03 -0.74 -16.31
C ASP A 12 -3.70 0.45 -15.39
N LEU A 13 -3.15 1.54 -15.95
CA LEU A 13 -2.91 2.80 -15.23
C LEU A 13 -4.21 3.40 -14.67
N SER A 14 -5.36 2.81 -14.99
CA SER A 14 -6.68 3.11 -14.44
C SER A 14 -6.97 2.42 -13.10
N ASP A 15 -6.12 1.51 -12.58
CA ASP A 15 -6.33 0.95 -11.24
C ASP A 15 -5.97 2.00 -10.17
N PRO A 16 -6.95 2.52 -9.40
CA PRO A 16 -6.68 3.51 -8.37
C PRO A 16 -5.66 3.00 -7.35
N GLN A 17 -5.58 1.69 -7.13
CA GLN A 17 -4.63 1.08 -6.20
C GLN A 17 -3.18 1.14 -6.72
N ALA A 18 -2.98 0.92 -8.01
CA ALA A 18 -1.67 0.98 -8.66
C ALA A 18 -1.04 2.38 -8.58
N THR A 19 -1.87 3.42 -8.47
CA THR A 19 -1.42 4.81 -8.29
C THR A 19 -1.35 5.23 -6.82
N LEU A 20 -2.35 4.84 -6.02
CA LEU A 20 -2.48 5.25 -4.61
C LEU A 20 -1.36 4.68 -3.73
N VAL A 21 -1.02 3.40 -3.88
CA VAL A 21 -0.04 2.73 -3.02
C VAL A 21 1.37 3.34 -3.19
N PRO A 22 1.90 3.52 -4.41
CA PRO A 22 3.17 4.23 -4.61
C PRO A 22 3.11 5.68 -4.10
N ALA A 23 2.00 6.41 -4.34
CA ALA A 23 1.85 7.77 -3.86
C ALA A 23 1.91 7.85 -2.33
N ALA A 24 1.25 6.92 -1.62
CA ALA A 24 1.27 6.84 -0.17
C ALA A 24 2.68 6.53 0.36
N LEU A 25 3.40 5.56 -0.25
CA LEU A 25 4.78 5.24 0.11
C LEU A 25 5.70 6.45 -0.06
N ARG A 26 5.62 7.14 -1.20
CA ARG A 26 6.44 8.33 -1.49
C ARG A 26 6.17 9.46 -0.51
N CYS A 27 4.89 9.73 -0.24
CA CYS A 27 4.48 10.74 0.72
C CYS A 27 4.98 10.43 2.13
N TRP A 28 4.84 9.18 2.56
CA TRP A 28 5.35 8.70 3.85
C TRP A 28 6.87 8.83 3.93
N ARG A 29 7.59 8.39 2.90
CA ARG A 29 9.06 8.41 2.85
C ARG A 29 9.57 9.85 2.92
N ALA A 30 9.05 10.73 2.07
CA ALA A 30 9.39 12.15 2.05
C ALA A 30 9.07 12.86 3.38
N ALA A 31 7.91 12.58 3.98
CA ALA A 31 7.56 13.16 5.28
C ALA A 31 8.52 12.71 6.39
N ARG A 32 8.87 11.42 6.41
CA ARG A 32 9.76 10.85 7.41
C ARG A 32 11.21 11.31 7.23
N ASP A 33 11.68 11.48 5.99
CA ASP A 33 13.01 12.04 5.70
C ASP A 33 13.12 13.53 6.04
N ALA A 34 12.02 14.28 5.91
CA ALA A 34 11.96 15.70 6.30
C ALA A 34 11.64 15.93 7.79
N GLY A 35 11.46 14.88 8.60
CA GLY A 35 11.01 15.00 9.99
C GLY A 35 9.61 15.63 10.15
N ALA A 36 8.78 15.58 9.10
CA ALA A 36 7.45 16.16 9.06
C ALA A 36 6.39 15.21 9.67
N PRO A 37 5.21 15.72 10.08
CA PRO A 37 4.14 14.88 10.63
C PRO A 37 3.54 13.96 9.56
N VAL A 38 4.03 12.71 9.52
CA VAL A 38 3.67 11.67 8.54
C VAL A 38 2.14 11.46 8.44
N GLN A 39 1.46 11.32 9.57
CA GLN A 39 0.01 11.13 9.62
C GLN A 39 -0.75 12.26 8.94
N GLN A 40 -0.37 13.52 9.17
CA GLN A 40 -1.03 14.67 8.55
C GLN A 40 -0.78 14.72 7.03
N ARG A 41 0.43 14.34 6.60
CA ARG A 41 0.79 14.28 5.17
C ARG A 41 0.01 13.19 4.45
N LEU A 42 -0.06 11.99 5.02
CA LEU A 42 -0.88 10.90 4.50
C LEU A 42 -2.36 11.26 4.49
N HIS A 43 -2.87 11.84 5.57
CA HIS A 43 -4.27 12.27 5.63
C HIS A 43 -4.61 13.25 4.50
N LYS A 44 -3.77 14.27 4.28
CA LYS A 44 -3.95 15.24 3.18
C LYS A 44 -3.91 14.58 1.80
N LEU A 45 -2.99 13.64 1.58
CA LEU A 45 -2.90 12.89 0.33
C LEU A 45 -4.16 12.06 0.06
N LEU A 46 -4.70 11.42 1.10
CA LEU A 46 -5.78 10.43 0.99
C LEU A 46 -7.18 11.04 1.10
N ALA A 47 -7.31 12.25 1.63
CA ALA A 47 -8.58 12.95 1.82
C ALA A 47 -9.43 13.10 0.54
N PRO A 48 -8.88 13.45 -0.64
CA PRO A 48 -9.67 13.61 -1.86
C PRO A 48 -10.43 12.35 -2.29
N ALA A 49 -9.89 11.16 -1.98
CA ALA A 49 -10.51 9.88 -2.30
C ALA A 49 -11.44 9.37 -1.19
N ARG A 50 -11.86 10.22 -0.23
CA ARG A 50 -12.51 9.81 1.04
C ARG A 50 -11.70 8.75 1.80
N GLY A 51 -10.39 8.69 1.54
CA GLY A 51 -9.47 7.68 2.02
C GLY A 51 -8.73 8.10 3.29
N ALA A 52 -9.11 9.19 3.95
CA ALA A 52 -8.46 9.68 5.17
C ALA A 52 -8.28 8.61 6.25
N MET A 53 -9.23 7.66 6.37
CA MET A 53 -9.16 6.52 7.29
C MET A 53 -8.01 5.54 6.97
N LEU A 54 -7.47 5.56 5.75
CA LEU A 54 -6.32 4.74 5.35
C LEU A 54 -4.99 5.29 5.86
N ALA A 55 -4.91 6.55 6.29
CA ALA A 55 -3.66 7.16 6.77
C ALA A 55 -2.98 6.36 7.91
N PRO A 56 -3.69 5.98 9.00
CA PRO A 56 -3.09 5.15 10.06
C PRO A 56 -2.71 3.73 9.58
N ALA A 57 -3.46 3.17 8.63
CA ALA A 57 -3.17 1.85 8.07
C ALA A 57 -1.89 1.87 7.23
N PHE A 58 -1.73 2.86 6.35
CA PHE A 58 -0.53 3.03 5.55
C PHE A 58 0.71 3.32 6.40
N ASP A 59 0.60 4.16 7.42
CA ASP A 59 1.73 4.45 8.30
C ASP A 59 2.23 3.18 9.03
N SER A 60 1.30 2.41 9.60
CA SER A 60 1.63 1.16 10.28
C SER A 60 2.22 0.12 9.31
N LEU A 61 1.61 -0.02 8.13
CA LEU A 61 2.07 -0.93 7.09
C LEU A 61 3.50 -0.58 6.63
N LEU A 62 3.76 0.69 6.32
CA LEU A 62 5.07 1.13 5.79
C LEU A 62 6.16 1.06 6.85
N MET A 63 5.84 1.34 8.11
CA MET A 63 6.76 1.14 9.24
C MET A 63 7.12 -0.34 9.42
N LEU A 64 6.13 -1.24 9.44
CA LEU A 64 6.39 -2.68 9.56
C LEU A 64 7.11 -3.25 8.34
N TYR A 65 6.84 -2.69 7.15
CA TYR A 65 7.49 -3.07 5.92
C TYR A 65 8.97 -2.66 5.91
N GLU A 66 9.29 -1.43 6.32
CA GLU A 66 10.67 -0.96 6.52
C GLU A 66 11.40 -1.82 7.56
N LEU A 67 10.73 -2.16 8.66
CA LEU A 67 11.29 -3.02 9.71
C LEU A 67 11.55 -4.45 9.21
N ALA A 68 10.61 -5.04 8.48
CA ALA A 68 10.75 -6.39 7.92
C ALA A 68 11.85 -6.47 6.85
N LEU A 69 12.13 -5.37 6.14
CA LEU A 69 13.24 -5.30 5.20
C LEU A 69 14.60 -5.06 5.86
N GLY A 70 14.62 -4.60 7.12
CA GLY A 70 15.87 -4.25 7.81
C GLY A 70 16.62 -3.08 7.18
N ARG A 71 16.00 -2.35 6.24
CA ARG A 71 16.59 -1.22 5.53
C ARG A 71 15.53 -0.18 5.20
N ARG A 72 15.95 1.06 4.97
CA ARG A 72 15.07 2.14 4.54
C ARG A 72 14.37 1.79 3.21
N LEU A 73 13.10 2.16 3.11
CA LEU A 73 12.34 2.05 1.87
C LEU A 73 12.87 3.01 0.81
N VAL A 74 12.98 2.51 -0.43
CA VAL A 74 13.39 3.29 -1.59
C VAL A 74 12.15 3.68 -2.37
N ALA A 75 11.86 4.97 -2.44
CA ALA A 75 10.81 5.53 -3.27
C ALA A 75 11.25 5.56 -4.74
N GLY A 76 10.29 5.31 -5.65
CA GLY A 76 10.49 5.49 -7.09
C GLY A 76 10.53 6.97 -7.47
N GLN A 77 10.87 7.24 -8.73
CA GLN A 77 11.01 8.59 -9.26
C GLN A 77 9.98 8.83 -10.35
N SER A 78 9.21 9.91 -10.24
CA SER A 78 8.19 10.29 -11.23
C SER A 78 7.26 9.10 -11.58
N ALA A 79 7.11 8.74 -12.85
CA ALA A 79 6.27 7.61 -13.26
C ALA A 79 6.87 6.22 -12.99
N ALA A 80 8.18 6.12 -12.72
CA ALA A 80 8.85 4.83 -12.55
C ALA A 80 8.69 4.30 -11.12
N LEU A 81 8.20 3.06 -10.99
CA LEU A 81 8.09 2.39 -9.70
C LEU A 81 9.44 1.86 -9.23
N SER A 82 9.75 1.97 -7.95
CA SER A 82 10.89 1.27 -7.33
C SER A 82 10.61 -0.22 -7.13
N ALA A 83 11.65 -0.98 -6.76
CA ALA A 83 11.49 -2.38 -6.36
C ALA A 83 10.57 -2.53 -5.13
N ASP A 84 10.69 -1.61 -4.17
CA ASP A 84 9.87 -1.62 -2.94
C ASP A 84 8.41 -1.29 -3.25
N GLU A 85 8.16 -0.33 -4.14
CA GLU A 85 6.80 0.02 -4.56
C GLU A 85 6.12 -1.15 -5.29
N ARG A 86 6.84 -1.81 -6.21
CA ARG A 86 6.34 -3.01 -6.92
C ARG A 86 6.09 -4.17 -5.96
N MET A 87 6.98 -4.37 -4.98
CA MET A 87 6.80 -5.41 -3.98
C MET A 87 5.62 -5.13 -3.07
N LEU A 88 5.45 -3.89 -2.61
CA LEU A 88 4.31 -3.48 -1.78
C LEU A 88 2.98 -3.67 -2.52
N LEU A 89 2.92 -3.31 -3.80
CA LEU A 89 1.76 -3.59 -4.65
C LEU A 89 1.46 -5.09 -4.70
N GLY A 90 2.46 -5.93 -4.97
CA GLY A 90 2.29 -7.39 -4.99
C GLY A 90 1.79 -7.97 -3.65
N LEU A 91 2.22 -7.41 -2.51
CA LEU A 91 1.74 -7.80 -1.18
C LEU A 91 0.24 -7.49 -1.00
N LEU A 92 -0.16 -6.28 -1.39
CA LEU A 92 -1.55 -5.78 -1.29
C LEU A 92 -2.49 -6.42 -2.32
N ASP A 93 -2.00 -6.79 -3.49
CA ASP A 93 -2.78 -7.51 -4.50
C ASP A 93 -2.94 -8.99 -4.12
N GLY A 94 -2.02 -9.51 -3.30
CA GLY A 94 -1.99 -10.92 -2.90
C GLY A 94 -1.29 -11.83 -3.90
N ALA A 95 -0.54 -11.25 -4.84
CA ALA A 95 0.25 -11.98 -5.83
C ALA A 95 1.63 -12.42 -5.30
N GLY A 96 2.06 -11.93 -4.13
CA GLY A 96 3.35 -12.27 -3.54
C GLY A 96 3.31 -13.45 -2.57
N ASP A 97 4.26 -14.38 -2.71
CA ASP A 97 4.61 -15.35 -1.66
C ASP A 97 5.26 -14.59 -0.49
N ARG A 98 4.47 -14.37 0.57
CA ARG A 98 4.84 -13.55 1.73
C ARG A 98 5.70 -14.33 2.73
N GLY A 99 5.45 -15.64 2.83
CA GLY A 99 6.03 -16.50 3.87
C GLY A 99 7.54 -16.67 3.68
N ALA A 100 8.00 -16.87 2.45
CA ALA A 100 9.42 -17.09 2.17
C ALA A 100 10.27 -15.82 2.30
N ARG A 101 9.71 -14.63 2.05
CA ARG A 101 10.50 -13.38 1.93
C ARG A 101 10.84 -12.71 3.25
N PHE A 102 10.04 -12.96 4.29
CA PHE A 102 10.20 -12.36 5.61
C PHE A 102 10.34 -13.42 6.71
N ALA A 103 10.55 -14.69 6.36
CA ALA A 103 10.59 -15.83 7.29
C ALA A 103 11.52 -15.56 8.50
N ASP A 104 12.66 -14.92 8.25
CA ASP A 104 13.69 -14.67 9.26
C ASP A 104 13.32 -13.53 10.25
N THR A 105 12.23 -12.79 10.00
CA THR A 105 11.80 -11.66 10.85
C THR A 105 10.68 -12.02 11.84
N GLY A 106 10.28 -13.29 11.91
CA GLY A 106 9.45 -13.86 12.98
C GLY A 106 8.19 -13.03 13.31
N ALA A 107 8.19 -12.41 14.50
CA ALA A 107 7.06 -11.61 14.98
C ALA A 107 6.73 -10.39 14.09
N VAL A 108 7.75 -9.79 13.46
CA VAL A 108 7.56 -8.66 12.54
C VAL A 108 6.85 -9.10 11.26
N ALA A 109 7.18 -10.28 10.73
CA ALA A 109 6.47 -10.85 9.58
C ALA A 109 4.98 -11.07 9.87
N ALA A 110 4.65 -11.60 11.05
CA ALA A 110 3.26 -11.78 11.47
C ALA A 110 2.50 -10.45 11.62
N MET A 111 3.15 -9.42 12.18
CA MET A 111 2.58 -8.07 12.27
C MET A 111 2.39 -7.45 10.89
N LEU A 112 3.37 -7.59 10.00
CA LEU A 112 3.29 -7.12 8.61
C LEU A 112 2.14 -7.80 7.87
N ASP A 113 1.96 -9.12 8.02
CA ASP A 113 0.84 -9.84 7.44
C ASP A 113 -0.52 -9.34 7.94
N SER A 114 -0.63 -9.03 9.24
CA SER A 114 -1.83 -8.41 9.81
C SER A 114 -2.08 -7.01 9.25
N ALA A 115 -1.04 -6.19 9.13
CA ALA A 115 -1.11 -4.85 8.55
C ALA A 115 -1.50 -4.88 7.06
N VAL A 116 -0.93 -5.80 6.28
CA VAL A 116 -1.31 -6.05 4.88
C VAL A 116 -2.78 -6.44 4.80
N ARG A 117 -3.23 -7.42 5.59
CA ARG A 117 -4.62 -7.90 5.56
C ARG A 117 -5.62 -6.80 5.92
N SER A 118 -5.37 -6.06 6.99
CA SER A 118 -6.23 -4.96 7.42
C SER A 118 -6.24 -3.81 6.41
N THR A 119 -5.09 -3.45 5.83
CA THR A 119 -4.99 -2.41 4.80
C THR A 119 -5.77 -2.79 3.55
N ARG A 120 -5.70 -4.06 3.11
CA ARG A 120 -6.52 -4.56 1.99
C ARG A 120 -8.01 -4.45 2.27
N VAL A 121 -8.44 -4.76 3.49
CA VAL A 121 -9.85 -4.62 3.89
C VAL A 121 -10.28 -3.15 3.86
N LEU A 122 -9.45 -2.23 4.35
CA LEU A 122 -9.73 -0.80 4.32
C LEU A 122 -9.72 -0.24 2.89
N LEU A 123 -8.80 -0.68 2.03
CA LEU A 123 -8.77 -0.32 0.61
C LEU A 123 -10.05 -0.79 -0.09
N ALA A 124 -10.47 -2.03 0.16
CA ALA A 124 -11.73 -2.57 -0.37
C ALA A 124 -12.95 -1.77 0.12
N ARG A 125 -12.96 -1.35 1.39
CA ARG A 125 -14.01 -0.49 1.96
C ARG A 125 -14.01 0.90 1.34
N ALA A 126 -12.85 1.54 1.21
CA ALA A 126 -12.71 2.83 0.56
C ALA A 126 -13.26 2.77 -0.87
N ARG A 127 -12.90 1.74 -1.65
CA ARG A 127 -13.41 1.52 -3.01
C ARG A 127 -14.94 1.42 -3.07
N ARG A 128 -15.58 0.75 -2.10
CA ARG A 128 -17.05 0.65 -2.02
C ARG A 128 -17.71 1.97 -1.60
N GLY A 129 -17.08 2.73 -0.70
CA GLY A 129 -17.54 4.05 -0.30
C GLY A 129 -17.41 5.12 -1.39
N ILE A 130 -16.51 4.92 -2.36
CA ILE A 130 -16.34 5.77 -3.53
C ILE A 130 -17.42 5.50 -4.60
N GLY A 131 -17.98 4.29 -4.65
CA GLY A 131 -19.06 3.90 -5.59
C GLY A 131 -20.50 4.09 -5.07
N GLY A 132 -20.68 4.62 -3.85
CA GLY A 132 -21.98 4.76 -3.18
C GLY A 132 -22.58 6.17 -3.18
N ALA A 133 -22.05 7.09 -4.01
CA ALA A 133 -22.64 8.43 -4.16
C ALA A 133 -23.82 8.42 -5.16
N ALA A 134 -24.85 7.64 -4.84
CA ALA A 134 -26.25 7.93 -5.14
C ALA A 134 -26.96 7.67 -3.81
N LEU A 135 -27.44 8.68 -3.08
CA LEU A 135 -28.56 9.53 -3.44
C LEU A 135 -28.43 10.96 -2.88
N PRO A 136 -28.75 12.01 -3.67
CA PRO A 136 -29.60 13.13 -3.23
C PRO A 136 -31.07 12.68 -3.29
N CYS A 137 -32.01 13.06 -2.42
CA CYS A 137 -32.20 14.28 -1.62
C CYS A 137 -32.43 14.00 -0.14
#